data_AF-A0A484D437-F1
#
_entry.id   AF-A0A484D437-F1
#
_cell.length_a   1.000
_cell.length_b   1.000
_cell.length_c   1.000
_cell.angle_alpha   90.00
_cell.angle_beta   90.00
_cell.angle_gamma   90.00
#
_symmetry.space_group_name_H-M   'P 1'
#
loop_
_entity.id
_entity.type
_entity.pdbx_description
1 polymer ?
#
loop_
_entity_poly.entity_id
_entity_poly.type
_entity_poly.pdbx_seq_one_letter_code
_entity_poly.pdbx_strand_id
1 'polypeptide(L)'
;MKVVGVVEETSCPYDHLVLMTCEDRKVYAFDGEEEELHMVAESLEKLGEEGLTFPSSQSYYKGEAFKDMTKEDWDKVRNSEEGKKLDEEHRKLVEEKKSELLKKLKSTKVAAAAQSCSLNCFH
;
A
#
# COMPACT_ATOMS: atom_id res chain seq x y z
N MET A 1 -0.48 6.16 -13.75
CA MET A 1 -0.47 7.39 -12.93
C MET A 1 0.82 8.16 -13.14
N LYS A 2 0.74 9.48 -13.34
CA LYS A 2 1.87 10.41 -13.36
C LYS A 2 1.59 11.52 -12.36
N VAL A 3 2.57 11.83 -11.51
CA VAL A 3 2.47 12.95 -10.56
C VAL A 3 2.60 14.26 -11.34
N VAL A 4 1.67 15.19 -11.09
CA VAL A 4 1.62 16.51 -11.71
C VAL A 4 2.16 17.57 -10.77
N GLY A 5 1.93 17.41 -9.46
CA GLY A 5 2.42 18.34 -8.45
C GLY A 5 1.91 17.99 -7.06
N VAL A 6 2.26 18.83 -6.10
CA VAL A 6 1.73 18.79 -4.73
C VAL A 6 1.00 20.11 -4.50
N VAL A 7 -0.16 20.04 -3.84
CA VAL A 7 -0.88 21.24 -3.41
C VAL A 7 -0.58 21.48 -1.96
N GLU A 8 -0.07 22.69 -1.69
CA GLU A 8 0.13 23.25 -0.35
C GLU A 8 -1.06 24.19 -0.05
N GLU A 9 -1.36 24.42 1.23
CA GLU A 9 -2.38 25.39 1.68
C GLU A 9 -3.84 25.11 1.22
N THR A 10 -4.23 23.83 1.13
CA THR A 10 -5.64 23.49 0.86
C THR A 10 -6.51 23.53 2.12
N SER A 11 -7.84 23.50 1.97
CA SER A 11 -8.78 23.28 3.09
C SER A 11 -8.69 21.88 3.70
N CYS A 12 -7.83 21.01 3.15
CA CYS A 12 -7.47 19.75 3.78
C CYS A 12 -6.72 20.07 5.08
N PRO A 13 -7.06 19.44 6.21
CA PRO A 13 -6.34 19.63 7.46
C PRO A 13 -4.89 19.07 7.42
N TYR A 14 -4.46 18.54 6.27
CA TYR A 14 -3.20 17.84 6.08
C TYR A 14 -2.33 18.54 5.03
N ASP A 15 -1.04 18.60 5.31
CA ASP A 15 -0.12 19.57 4.71
C ASP A 15 0.17 19.36 3.21
N HIS A 16 -0.06 18.16 2.65
CA HIS A 16 0.35 17.86 1.27
C HIS A 16 -0.61 16.91 0.54
N LEU A 17 -1.31 17.44 -0.48
CA LEU A 17 -2.16 16.66 -1.38
C LEU A 17 -1.41 16.40 -2.69
N VAL A 18 -1.20 15.13 -3.05
CA VAL A 18 -0.46 14.80 -4.28
C VAL A 18 -1.42 14.75 -5.46
N LEU A 19 -1.22 15.65 -6.44
CA LEU A 19 -1.96 15.63 -7.69
C LEU A 19 -1.32 14.68 -8.68
N MET A 20 -2.16 13.84 -9.27
CA MET A 20 -1.76 12.88 -10.29
C MET A 20 -2.78 12.80 -11.41
N THR A 21 -2.35 12.31 -12.56
CA THR A 21 -3.21 12.06 -13.72
C THR A 21 -2.95 10.68 -14.30
N CYS A 22 -3.93 10.10 -14.97
CA CYS A 22 -3.84 8.81 -15.63
C CYS A 22 -4.10 8.93 -17.14
N GLU A 23 -4.28 7.81 -17.82
CA GLU A 23 -4.51 7.73 -19.26
C GLU A 23 -5.82 8.42 -19.68
N ASP A 24 -6.80 8.47 -18.77
CA ASP A 24 -8.08 9.16 -18.95
C ASP A 24 -7.99 10.69 -18.82
N ARG A 25 -6.79 11.22 -18.53
CA ARG A 25 -6.47 12.66 -18.41
C ARG A 25 -7.22 13.40 -17.31
N LYS A 26 -7.94 12.69 -16.44
CA LYS A 26 -8.55 13.26 -15.24
C LYS A 26 -7.48 13.61 -14.22
N VAL A 27 -7.82 14.51 -13.30
CA VAL A 27 -6.93 14.90 -12.21
C VAL A 27 -7.43 14.27 -10.93
N TYR A 28 -6.50 13.61 -10.24
CA TYR A 28 -6.73 12.95 -8.97
C TYR A 28 -5.87 13.56 -7.89
N ALA A 29 -6.39 13.57 -6.69
CA ALA A 29 -5.71 14.00 -5.49
C ALA A 29 -5.61 12.83 -4.52
N PHE A 30 -4.40 12.49 -4.10
CA PHE A 30 -4.16 11.44 -3.13
C PHE A 30 -3.95 12.01 -1.73
N ASP A 31 -4.79 11.57 -0.81
CA ASP A 31 -4.66 11.80 0.62
C ASP A 31 -3.81 10.68 1.24
N GLY A 32 -2.66 11.06 1.78
CA GLY A 32 -1.69 10.12 2.35
C GLY A 32 -2.11 9.50 3.68
N GLU A 33 -3.01 10.12 4.44
CA GLU A 33 -3.43 9.59 5.75
C GLU A 33 -4.63 8.65 5.62
N GLU A 34 -5.67 9.06 4.89
CA GLU A 34 -6.85 8.19 4.66
C GLU A 34 -6.60 7.12 3.58
N GLU A 35 -5.44 7.17 2.90
CA GLU A 35 -5.10 6.32 1.75
C GLU A 35 -6.20 6.35 0.66
N GLU A 36 -6.87 7.49 0.50
CA GLU A 36 -7.95 7.73 -0.45
C GLU A 36 -7.49 8.58 -1.64
N LEU A 37 -8.09 8.30 -2.81
CA LEU A 37 -7.86 9.02 -4.05
C LEU A 37 -9.16 9.72 -4.49
N HIS A 38 -9.16 11.04 -4.56
CA HIS A 38 -10.30 11.83 -5.00
C HIS A 38 -10.13 12.27 -6.45
N MET A 39 -11.18 12.14 -7.28
CA MET A 39 -11.20 12.73 -8.63
C MET A 39 -11.56 14.22 -8.50
N VAL A 40 -10.57 15.10 -8.56
CA VAL A 40 -10.73 16.53 -8.20
C VAL A 40 -11.02 17.45 -9.38
N ALA A 41 -10.77 16.98 -10.60
CA ALA A 41 -11.15 17.67 -11.84
C ALA A 41 -11.22 16.70 -13.03
N GLU A 42 -12.09 17.00 -14.00
CA GLU A 42 -12.22 16.19 -15.23
C GLU A 42 -11.02 16.31 -16.17
N SER A 43 -10.24 17.39 -16.07
CA SER A 43 -9.02 17.61 -16.84
C SER A 43 -8.13 18.66 -16.17
N LEU A 44 -6.87 18.76 -16.60
CA LEU A 44 -5.96 19.82 -16.15
C LEU A 44 -6.43 21.23 -16.55
N GLU A 45 -7.12 21.36 -17.67
CA GLU A 45 -7.72 22.63 -18.11
C GLU A 45 -8.84 23.04 -17.15
N LYS A 46 -9.74 22.11 -16.83
CA LYS A 46 -10.82 22.32 -15.87
C LYS A 46 -10.33 22.65 -14.48
N LEU A 47 -9.24 22.02 -14.05
CA LEU A 47 -8.56 22.37 -12.79
C LEU A 47 -8.12 23.84 -12.76
N GLY A 48 -7.64 24.38 -13.88
CA GLY A 48 -7.23 25.78 -13.99
C GLY A 48 -8.40 26.78 -14.06
N GLU A 49 -9.53 26.37 -14.64
CA GLU A 49 -10.74 27.19 -14.77
C GLU A 49 -11.56 27.24 -13.48
N GLU A 50 -11.79 26.08 -12.86
CA GLU A 50 -12.77 25.88 -11.79
C GLU A 50 -12.12 25.63 -10.43
N GLY A 51 -10.81 25.37 -10.40
CA GLY A 51 -10.08 25.00 -9.18
C GLY A 51 -10.22 23.52 -8.83
N LEU A 52 -9.69 23.15 -7.66
CA LEU A 52 -9.78 21.79 -7.14
C LEU A 52 -11.07 21.60 -6.33
N THR A 53 -11.80 20.53 -6.60
CA THR A 53 -12.96 20.14 -5.76
C THR A 53 -12.51 19.09 -4.76
N PHE A 54 -12.28 19.50 -3.52
CA PHE A 54 -11.84 18.61 -2.44
C PHE A 54 -12.62 18.86 -1.13
N PRO A 55 -13.16 17.81 -0.47
CA PRO A 55 -13.21 16.42 -0.94
C PRO A 55 -14.12 16.28 -2.17
N SER A 56 -13.74 15.40 -3.10
CA SER A 56 -14.58 15.09 -4.27
C SER A 56 -15.74 14.17 -3.89
N SER A 57 -16.86 14.31 -4.58
CA SER A 57 -17.99 13.36 -4.51
C SER A 57 -17.64 11.98 -5.06
N GLN A 58 -16.57 11.88 -5.86
CA GLN A 58 -16.03 10.64 -6.39
C GLN A 58 -14.65 10.39 -5.78
N SER A 59 -14.59 9.46 -4.82
CA SER A 59 -13.36 8.99 -4.18
C SER A 59 -13.16 7.50 -4.39
N TYR A 60 -11.91 7.05 -4.23
CA TYR A 60 -11.51 5.66 -4.31
C TYR A 60 -10.63 5.30 -3.13
N TYR A 61 -11.03 4.30 -2.36
CA TYR A 61 -10.25 3.82 -1.22
C TYR A 61 -9.30 2.67 -1.62
N LYS A 62 -8.28 2.44 -0.79
CA LYS A 62 -7.33 1.36 -1.00
C LYS A 62 -8.01 -0.02 -1.06
N GLY A 63 -7.89 -0.67 -2.21
CA GLY A 63 -8.42 -2.01 -2.44
C GLY A 63 -9.85 -2.02 -3.00
N GLU A 64 -10.44 -0.85 -3.31
CA GLU A 64 -11.76 -0.79 -3.93
C GLU A 64 -11.84 -1.58 -5.25
N ALA A 65 -10.76 -1.59 -6.05
CA ALA A 65 -10.68 -2.38 -7.27
C ALA A 65 -10.90 -3.89 -7.05
N PHE A 66 -10.77 -4.36 -5.81
CA PHE A 66 -10.97 -5.75 -5.42
C PHE A 66 -12.25 -5.98 -4.61
N LYS A 67 -13.05 -4.94 -4.37
CA LYS A 67 -14.25 -5.01 -3.52
C LYS A 67 -15.25 -6.06 -4.00
N ASP A 68 -15.40 -6.17 -5.31
CA ASP A 68 -16.36 -7.08 -5.95
C ASP A 68 -15.72 -8.38 -6.45
N MET A 69 -14.45 -8.64 -6.11
CA MET A 69 -13.76 -9.86 -6.53
C MET A 69 -14.31 -11.09 -5.80
N THR A 70 -14.88 -12.03 -6.57
CA THR A 70 -15.40 -13.28 -6.02
C THR A 70 -14.27 -14.29 -5.76
N LYS A 71 -14.60 -15.37 -5.03
CA LYS A 71 -13.65 -16.46 -4.78
C LYS A 71 -13.21 -17.11 -6.09
N GLU A 72 -14.14 -17.27 -7.02
CA GLU A 72 -13.93 -17.83 -8.35
C GLU A 72 -12.98 -16.94 -9.18
N ASP A 73 -13.12 -15.62 -9.10
CA ASP A 73 -12.21 -14.68 -9.76
C ASP A 73 -10.80 -14.78 -9.18
N TRP A 74 -10.68 -14.87 -7.86
CA TRP A 74 -9.39 -15.10 -7.21
C TRP A 74 -8.77 -16.44 -7.56
N ASP A 75 -9.58 -17.49 -7.70
CA ASP A 75 -9.10 -18.80 -8.14
C ASP A 75 -8.59 -18.74 -9.59
N LYS A 76 -9.25 -17.98 -10.47
CA LYS A 76 -8.76 -17.74 -11.82
C LYS A 76 -7.41 -17.00 -11.82
N VAL A 77 -7.27 -15.95 -11.01
CA VAL A 77 -6.01 -15.21 -10.86
C VAL A 77 -4.89 -16.11 -10.33
N ARG A 78 -5.15 -16.91 -9.28
CA ARG A 78 -4.16 -17.86 -8.73
C ARG A 78 -3.70 -18.90 -9.75
N ASN A 79 -4.61 -19.35 -10.62
CA ASN A 79 -4.32 -20.37 -11.63
C ASN A 79 -3.75 -19.82 -12.94
N SER A 80 -3.65 -18.50 -13.09
CA SER A 80 -2.98 -17.84 -14.22
C SER A 80 -1.49 -18.19 -14.29
N GLU A 81 -0.85 -17.89 -15.43
CA GLU A 81 0.59 -18.08 -15.59
C GLU A 81 1.38 -17.24 -14.59
N GLU A 82 0.99 -15.97 -14.43
CA GLU A 82 1.57 -15.04 -13.48
C GLU A 82 1.36 -15.50 -12.03
N GLY A 83 0.14 -15.94 -11.69
CA GLY A 83 -0.21 -16.45 -10.37
C GLY A 83 0.65 -17.65 -9.97
N LYS A 84 0.79 -18.62 -10.87
CA LYS A 84 1.65 -19.82 -10.65
C LYS A 84 3.12 -19.47 -10.55
N LYS A 85 3.60 -18.54 -11.37
CA LYS A 85 4.99 -18.06 -11.31
C LYS A 85 5.29 -17.41 -9.96
N LEU A 86 4.41 -16.54 -9.48
CA LEU A 86 4.55 -15.87 -8.18
C LEU A 86 4.52 -16.88 -7.02
N ASP A 87 3.66 -17.90 -7.10
CA ASP A 87 3.59 -18.96 -6.08
C ASP A 87 4.89 -19.78 -6.02
N GLU A 88 5.47 -20.11 -7.17
CA GLU A 88 6.76 -20.80 -7.27
C GLU A 88 7.91 -19.95 -6.72
N GLU A 89 7.96 -18.66 -7.08
CA GLU A 89 8.96 -17.72 -6.58
C GLU A 89 8.87 -17.56 -5.06
N HIS A 90 7.65 -17.44 -4.53
CA HIS A 90 7.41 -17.41 -3.10
C HIS A 90 7.92 -18.68 -2.41
N ARG A 91 7.59 -19.86 -2.96
CA ARG A 91 8.03 -21.16 -2.42
C ARG A 91 9.55 -21.24 -2.36
N LYS A 92 10.25 -20.89 -3.46
CA LYS A 92 11.72 -20.89 -3.50
C LYS A 92 12.33 -19.96 -2.45
N LEU A 93 11.82 -18.74 -2.35
CA LEU A 93 12.30 -17.77 -1.36
C LEU A 93 12.13 -18.31 0.07
N VAL A 94 10.98 -18.92 0.37
CA VAL A 94 10.72 -19.53 1.68
C VAL A 94 11.68 -20.68 1.94
N GLU A 95 11.87 -21.59 0.98
CA GLU A 95 12.79 -22.72 1.14
C GLU A 95 14.23 -22.27 1.40
N GLU A 96 14.71 -21.26 0.66
CA GLU A 96 16.05 -20.71 0.80
C GLU A 96 16.27 -20.04 2.16
N LYS A 97 15.29 -19.28 2.67
CA LYS A 97 15.46 -18.44 3.86
C LYS A 97 14.99 -19.08 5.16
N LYS A 98 14.17 -20.13 5.11
CA LYS A 98 13.56 -20.75 6.30
C LYS A 98 14.59 -21.23 7.31
N SER A 99 15.67 -21.89 6.87
CA SER A 99 16.68 -22.44 7.77
C SER A 99 17.46 -21.34 8.51
N GLU A 100 17.86 -20.29 7.78
CA GLU A 100 18.56 -19.13 8.32
C GLU A 100 17.68 -18.37 9.32
N LEU A 101 16.42 -18.13 8.95
CA LEU A 101 15.43 -17.50 9.82
C LEU A 101 15.24 -18.29 11.11
N LEU A 102 15.05 -19.61 11.02
CA LEU A 102 14.90 -20.49 12.19
C LEU A 102 16.14 -20.49 13.07
N LYS A 103 17.34 -20.44 12.50
CA LYS A 103 18.59 -20.35 13.26
C LYS A 103 18.65 -19.05 14.06
N LYS A 104 18.37 -17.91 13.42
CA LYS A 104 18.33 -16.60 14.09
C LYS A 104 17.30 -16.58 15.22
N LEU A 105 16.08 -17.07 14.98
CA LEU A 105 15.01 -17.13 15.98
C LEU A 105 15.40 -17.97 17.21
N LYS A 106 16.07 -19.11 17.00
CA LYS A 106 16.58 -19.94 18.10
C LYS A 106 17.66 -19.22 18.90
N SER A 107 18.62 -18.58 18.22
CA SER A 107 19.67 -17.78 18.87
C SER A 107 19.10 -16.62 19.69
N THR A 108 18.09 -15.92 19.20
CA THR A 108 17.43 -14.83 19.93
C THR A 108 16.69 -15.35 21.19
N LYS A 109 16.01 -16.50 21.12
CA LYS A 109 15.38 -17.11 22.30
C LYS A 109 16.40 -17.47 23.38
N VAL A 110 17.55 -18.02 22.98
CA VAL A 110 18.63 -18.36 23.91
C VAL A 110 19.22 -17.09 24.55
N ALA A 111 19.43 -16.03 23.76
CA ALA A 111 19.92 -14.76 24.28
C ALA A 111 18.93 -14.10 25.27
N ALA A 112 17.62 -14.15 24.96
CA ALA A 112 16.58 -13.62 25.84
C ALA A 112 16.45 -14.41 27.16
N ALA A 113 16.57 -15.74 27.09
CA ALA A 113 16.55 -16.61 28.28
C ALA A 113 17.81 -16.44 29.15
N ALA A 114 18.97 -16.20 28.53
CA ALA A 114 20.19 -15.92 29.28
C ALA A 114 20.11 -14.57 30.02
N GLN A 115 19.56 -13.53 29.38
CA GLN A 115 19.34 -12.23 30.02
C GLN A 115 18.35 -12.30 31.19
N SER A 116 17.26 -13.08 31.08
CA SER A 116 16.32 -13.25 32.20
C SER A 116 16.93 -14.03 33.37
N CYS A 117 17.80 -15.03 33.11
CA CYS A 117 18.55 -15.71 34.16
C CYS A 117 19.56 -14.77 34.84
N SER A 118 20.27 -13.92 34.09
CA SER A 118 21.21 -12.95 34.66
C SER A 118 20.53 -11.91 35.55
N LEU A 119 19.30 -11.50 35.25
CA LEU A 119 18.53 -10.57 36.08
C LEU A 119 17.99 -11.21 37.37
N ASN A 120 17.69 -12.51 37.37
CA ASN A 120 17.15 -13.23 38.53
C ASN A 120 18.21 -13.80 39.49
N CYS A 121 19.50 -13.78 39.13
CA CYS A 121 20.59 -14.22 40.01
C CYS A 121 21.21 -13.08 40.86
N PHE A 122 20.67 -11.86 40.77
CA PHE A 122 21.08 -10.68 41.56
C PHE A 122 20.12 -10.34 42.72
N HIS A 123 19.33 -11.30 43.19
CA HIS A 123 18.54 -11.24 44.44
C HIS A 123 18.93 -12.43 45.33
#